data_AF-A0A956JBK8-F1
#
_entry.id   AF-A0A956JBK8-F1
#
_cell.length_a   1.000
_cell.length_b   1.000
_cell.length_c   1.000
_cell.angle_alpha   90.00
_cell.angle_beta   90.00
_cell.angle_gamma   90.00
#
_symmetry.space_group_name_H-M   'P 1'
#
loop_
_entity.id
_entity.type
_entity.pdbx_description
1 polymer ?
#
loop_
_entity_poly.entity_id
_entity_poly.type
_entity_poly.pdbx_seq_one_letter_code
_entity_poly.pdbx_strand_id
1 'polypeptide(L)'
;MNDRWMNGARWAAVLLAITGCKDSSEETDDTESDGIQLTAGETTGGGTGQKLDVGGGATDGIDCSEGLGNCNNLIDLLFIIDNSGSMGEEQLNLALNMPKLIHGIEDLTDADGNPVQPNVHIMVTTTDAGNVLCDPFYAPGRSPESGTPISSACTDRLERFTSISMPPVVAESACTTVCPSALAPDGPFIEFSAAGDNVPDVPPVDIDGDGVDDDAIAQTLSCVGPQGIDGCGYESPLESMMLALDDGASWNSGTNPFLRTGGLLAVAVITDEADCSVVDDTVMMDDSVMELHPETGMPVPTSAICWNAGVTCDGPDGNGEYSNCSSMGSRLRPVQEYIDFLQGLDHRVVMLGIVGIPPVTARNEDPPYQPTAGGVFDLVYRDWQDPEYPAGDILPDDWANGITAEFKQYQFGIGPGCTGEDDMGGFTGQAIPPVRVKEVCEALNVEDDPDTFEDETEIRCCMESICDTDFSAALQCLAGLIEQSVIPTE
;
A
#
# COMPACT_ATOMS: atom_id res chain seq x y z
N MET A 1 24.34 12.08 32.53
CA MET A 1 23.96 10.98 31.62
C MET A 1 23.09 11.47 30.46
N ASN A 2 22.34 12.58 30.58
CA ASN A 2 21.52 13.14 29.48
C ASN A 2 22.30 13.89 28.38
N ASP A 3 23.45 14.51 28.65
CA ASP A 3 24.10 15.38 27.65
C ASP A 3 24.96 14.66 26.59
N ARG A 4 25.28 13.37 26.78
CA ARG A 4 25.97 12.56 25.75
C ARG A 4 24.98 11.99 24.72
N TRP A 5 23.72 11.78 25.11
CA TRP A 5 22.65 11.26 24.24
C TRP A 5 22.12 12.31 23.26
N MET A 6 21.88 13.55 23.71
CA MET A 6 21.44 14.63 22.80
C MET A 6 22.46 14.98 21.72
N ASN A 7 23.76 14.74 21.98
CA ASN A 7 24.80 14.93 20.99
C ASN A 7 25.00 13.71 20.07
N GLY A 8 24.60 12.50 20.48
CA GLY A 8 24.58 11.30 19.62
C GLY A 8 23.35 11.26 18.72
N ALA A 9 22.18 11.63 19.24
CA ALA A 9 20.93 11.76 18.47
C ALA A 9 21.00 12.82 17.36
N ARG A 10 21.86 13.84 17.54
CA ARG A 10 22.17 14.84 16.50
C ARG A 10 22.95 14.31 15.30
N TRP A 11 23.58 13.14 15.43
CA TRP A 11 24.31 12.47 14.34
C TRP A 11 23.56 11.23 13.83
N ALA A 12 22.68 10.63 14.64
CA ALA A 12 21.85 9.48 14.27
C ALA A 12 20.66 9.84 13.37
N ALA A 13 20.06 11.03 13.55
CA ALA A 13 18.95 11.52 12.73
C ALA A 13 19.43 12.20 11.43
N VAL A 14 20.48 11.66 10.81
CA VAL A 14 20.95 12.06 9.49
C VAL A 14 20.43 11.03 8.49
N LEU A 15 19.12 11.06 8.25
CA LEU A 15 18.55 10.50 7.03
C LEU A 15 18.81 11.52 5.92
N LEU A 16 19.65 11.14 4.96
CA LEU A 16 19.79 11.81 3.68
C LEU A 16 18.72 11.22 2.77
N ALA A 17 17.81 12.06 2.29
CA ALA A 17 16.89 11.68 1.23
C ALA A 17 17.47 12.06 -0.14
N ILE A 18 17.16 11.20 -1.10
CA ILE A 18 17.58 11.19 -2.51
C ILE A 18 16.94 12.40 -3.23
N THR A 19 17.65 12.98 -4.19
CA THR A 19 17.23 14.22 -4.87
C THR A 19 16.49 13.88 -6.18
N GLY A 20 15.16 13.96 -6.19
CA GLY A 20 14.32 13.80 -7.38
C GLY A 20 14.40 14.97 -8.38
N CYS A 21 14.47 14.66 -9.68
CA CYS A 21 14.75 15.60 -10.77
C CYS A 21 13.53 15.84 -11.69
N LYS A 22 12.90 16.99 -11.49
CA LYS A 22 12.07 17.84 -12.36
C LYS A 22 11.83 17.44 -13.84
N ASP A 23 10.54 17.36 -14.16
CA ASP A 23 9.93 17.05 -15.46
C ASP A 23 9.69 18.27 -16.40
N SER A 24 9.51 18.03 -17.71
CA SER A 24 9.05 19.03 -18.69
C SER A 24 8.18 18.43 -19.80
N SER A 25 6.93 18.90 -19.81
CA SER A 25 5.78 18.63 -20.70
C SER A 25 5.88 19.17 -22.14
N GLU A 26 5.15 18.57 -23.10
CA GLU A 26 4.35 19.27 -24.14
C GLU A 26 3.53 18.28 -25.03
N GLU A 27 2.22 18.16 -24.73
CA GLU A 27 1.03 18.46 -25.56
C GLU A 27 0.98 18.08 -27.08
N THR A 28 -0.03 17.29 -27.52
CA THR A 28 -1.18 17.71 -28.38
C THR A 28 -1.85 16.59 -29.24
N ASP A 29 -3.20 16.59 -29.16
CA ASP A 29 -4.25 16.49 -30.20
C ASP A 29 -4.74 15.17 -30.84
N ASP A 30 -6.04 14.91 -30.55
CA ASP A 30 -7.19 14.82 -31.48
C ASP A 30 -7.41 13.56 -32.37
N THR A 31 -8.48 12.79 -32.13
CA THR A 31 -9.82 12.94 -32.79
C THR A 31 -10.72 11.68 -32.79
N GLU A 32 -12.01 11.96 -32.54
CA GLU A 32 -13.28 11.19 -32.66
C GLU A 32 -13.41 10.03 -33.70
N SER A 33 -14.23 9.01 -33.39
CA SER A 33 -15.64 8.92 -33.87
C SER A 33 -16.34 7.55 -33.70
N ASP A 34 -17.61 7.63 -33.27
CA ASP A 34 -18.80 6.88 -33.71
C ASP A 34 -18.88 5.33 -33.63
N GLY A 35 -19.49 4.84 -32.55
CA GLY A 35 -20.87 4.32 -32.48
C GLY A 35 -21.31 3.13 -33.36
N ILE A 36 -22.01 2.16 -32.75
CA ILE A 36 -23.33 1.62 -33.17
C ILE A 36 -23.86 0.59 -32.14
N GLN A 37 -25.10 0.82 -31.69
CA GLN A 37 -25.94 -0.05 -30.85
C GLN A 37 -26.35 -1.36 -31.54
N LEU A 38 -26.58 -2.44 -30.77
CA LEU A 38 -27.70 -3.36 -31.00
C LEU A 38 -28.23 -4.00 -29.70
N THR A 39 -29.55 -4.15 -29.67
CA THR A 39 -30.49 -4.40 -28.57
C THR A 39 -30.73 -5.87 -28.18
N ALA A 40 -30.89 -6.09 -26.88
CA ALA A 40 -31.96 -6.80 -26.13
C ALA A 40 -32.39 -8.25 -26.47
N GLY A 41 -32.47 -9.08 -25.42
CA GLY A 41 -33.15 -10.38 -25.42
C GLY A 41 -33.44 -10.93 -24.02
N GLU A 42 -34.52 -10.46 -23.41
CA GLU A 42 -35.15 -10.90 -22.16
C GLU A 42 -35.68 -12.36 -22.24
N THR A 43 -35.66 -13.16 -21.14
CA THR A 43 -36.85 -13.84 -20.54
C THR A 43 -36.57 -14.93 -19.46
N THR A 44 -36.91 -14.58 -18.21
CA THR A 44 -37.84 -15.24 -17.25
C THR A 44 -37.77 -16.74 -16.83
N GLY A 45 -37.77 -16.93 -15.49
CA GLY A 45 -38.63 -17.87 -14.72
C GLY A 45 -37.88 -18.95 -13.93
N GLY A 46 -38.07 -19.25 -12.63
CA GLY A 46 -39.08 -18.93 -11.62
C GLY A 46 -39.46 -20.19 -10.81
N GLY A 47 -39.38 -20.18 -9.45
CA GLY A 47 -40.03 -21.17 -8.56
C GLY A 47 -39.20 -21.70 -7.37
N THR A 48 -39.15 -21.03 -6.21
CA THR A 48 -39.92 -21.24 -4.95
C THR A 48 -39.74 -22.57 -4.15
N GLY A 49 -39.27 -22.46 -2.89
CA GLY A 49 -39.41 -23.48 -1.83
C GLY A 49 -38.88 -23.09 -0.43
N GLN A 50 -39.76 -22.52 0.43
CA GLN A 50 -39.70 -22.24 1.90
C GLN A 50 -38.97 -23.27 2.79
N LYS A 51 -38.53 -23.07 4.06
CA LYS A 51 -38.43 -22.02 5.12
C LYS A 51 -37.84 -22.73 6.38
N LEU A 52 -37.06 -22.05 7.25
CA LEU A 52 -37.19 -22.18 8.72
C LEU A 52 -36.44 -21.05 9.47
N ASP A 53 -37.12 -20.44 10.45
CA ASP A 53 -36.80 -19.17 11.14
C ASP A 53 -36.62 -19.41 12.66
N VAL A 54 -35.63 -18.75 13.27
CA VAL A 54 -35.52 -18.52 14.73
C VAL A 54 -35.14 -17.05 14.98
N GLY A 55 -36.13 -16.17 15.12
CA GLY A 55 -35.96 -14.75 15.46
C GLY A 55 -35.38 -14.47 16.86
N GLY A 56 -35.06 -13.24 17.24
CA GLY A 56 -35.19 -11.97 16.54
C GLY A 56 -34.85 -10.82 17.51
N GLY A 57 -33.93 -9.95 17.09
CA GLY A 57 -33.69 -8.62 17.65
C GLY A 57 -33.60 -7.67 16.46
N ALA A 58 -34.60 -6.80 16.32
CA ALA A 58 -34.71 -5.91 15.17
C ALA A 58 -33.72 -4.75 15.27
N THR A 59 -32.59 -4.91 14.59
CA THR A 59 -31.94 -3.86 13.79
C THR A 59 -32.22 -4.23 12.33
N ASP A 60 -32.51 -3.26 11.46
CA ASP A 60 -32.46 -3.48 10.00
C ASP A 60 -31.01 -3.77 9.63
N GLY A 61 -30.55 -4.99 9.91
CA GLY A 61 -29.25 -5.51 9.56
C GLY A 61 -29.40 -6.22 8.23
N ILE A 62 -28.62 -5.77 7.24
CA ILE A 62 -28.39 -6.53 6.02
C ILE A 62 -27.75 -7.86 6.49
N ASP A 63 -28.46 -8.97 6.27
CA ASP A 63 -28.00 -10.31 6.62
C ASP A 63 -27.03 -10.79 5.54
N CYS A 64 -25.73 -10.67 5.83
CA CYS A 64 -24.65 -11.06 4.94
C CYS A 64 -23.99 -12.40 5.35
N SER A 65 -24.65 -13.24 6.15
CA SER A 65 -24.00 -14.41 6.73
C SER A 65 -23.84 -15.60 5.75
N GLU A 66 -22.60 -16.10 5.68
CA GLU A 66 -22.10 -17.34 5.07
C GLU A 66 -22.51 -17.65 3.63
N GLY A 67 -21.62 -17.28 2.70
CA GLY A 67 -21.67 -17.68 1.30
C GLY A 67 -22.48 -16.73 0.43
N LEU A 68 -21.78 -15.80 -0.25
CA LEU A 68 -22.26 -15.02 -1.40
C LEU A 68 -23.72 -14.52 -1.26
N GLY A 69 -24.02 -13.83 -0.16
CA GLY A 69 -25.31 -13.18 0.09
C GLY A 69 -25.50 -11.87 -0.71
N ASN A 70 -26.58 -11.15 -0.45
CA ASN A 70 -26.96 -9.88 -1.14
C ASN A 70 -25.99 -8.69 -0.92
N CYS A 71 -24.75 -8.94 -0.48
CA CYS A 71 -23.72 -7.96 -0.14
C CYS A 71 -22.52 -8.02 -1.11
N ASN A 72 -22.62 -8.81 -2.19
CA ASN A 72 -21.56 -8.97 -3.20
C ASN A 72 -21.13 -7.64 -3.85
N ASN A 73 -21.92 -6.57 -3.73
CA ASN A 73 -21.58 -5.26 -4.28
C ASN A 73 -21.00 -4.28 -3.24
N LEU A 74 -20.82 -4.67 -1.97
CA LEU A 74 -20.17 -3.84 -0.96
C LEU A 74 -18.67 -4.03 -1.03
N ILE A 75 -17.93 -2.96 -1.28
CA ILE A 75 -16.48 -2.97 -1.44
C ILE A 75 -15.84 -1.88 -0.57
N ASP A 76 -15.01 -2.27 0.39
CA ASP A 76 -14.24 -1.36 1.25
C ASP A 76 -12.76 -1.43 0.87
N LEU A 77 -12.19 -0.33 0.39
CA LEU A 77 -10.78 -0.22 0.00
C LEU A 77 -10.03 0.58 1.04
N LEU A 78 -9.00 -0.01 1.64
CA LEU A 78 -8.09 0.65 2.57
C LEU A 78 -6.72 0.82 1.93
N PHE A 79 -6.31 2.06 1.68
CA PHE A 79 -4.95 2.41 1.32
C PHE A 79 -4.14 2.78 2.56
N ILE A 80 -3.05 2.06 2.81
CA ILE A 80 -2.02 2.42 3.79
C ILE A 80 -0.79 2.86 3.00
N ILE A 81 -0.58 4.17 2.94
CA ILE A 81 0.46 4.79 2.12
C ILE A 81 1.59 5.27 3.01
N ASP A 82 2.79 4.80 2.71
CA ASP A 82 3.98 5.26 3.37
C ASP A 82 4.22 6.75 3.13
N ASN A 83 4.35 7.48 4.23
CA ASN A 83 4.59 8.91 4.26
C ASN A 83 5.98 9.25 4.80
N SER A 84 6.94 8.32 4.70
CA SER A 84 8.35 8.56 4.95
C SER A 84 8.96 9.54 3.93
N GLY A 85 10.20 9.98 4.18
CA GLY A 85 10.86 11.04 3.41
C GLY A 85 11.23 10.67 1.97
N SER A 86 11.28 9.38 1.62
CA SER A 86 11.63 8.87 0.29
C SER A 86 10.42 8.84 -0.65
N MET A 87 9.22 8.67 -0.12
CA MET A 87 7.99 8.31 -0.85
C MET A 87 7.38 9.37 -1.78
N GLY A 88 8.10 10.46 -2.07
CA GLY A 88 7.58 11.57 -2.86
C GLY A 88 7.26 11.17 -4.31
N GLU A 89 8.15 10.42 -4.95
CA GLU A 89 7.99 10.00 -6.34
C GLU A 89 6.98 8.85 -6.45
N GLU A 90 7.05 7.89 -5.53
CA GLU A 90 6.16 6.75 -5.43
C GLU A 90 4.70 7.18 -5.19
N GLN A 91 4.46 8.18 -4.32
CA GLN A 91 3.12 8.73 -4.12
C GLN A 91 2.59 9.45 -5.36
N LEU A 92 3.45 10.10 -6.16
CA LEU A 92 3.05 10.69 -7.44
C LEU A 92 2.63 9.59 -8.42
N ASN A 93 3.46 8.56 -8.58
CA ASN A 93 3.18 7.43 -9.49
C ASN A 93 1.90 6.69 -9.09
N LEU A 94 1.65 6.54 -7.78
CA LEU A 94 0.41 5.98 -7.26
C LEU A 94 -0.79 6.87 -7.62
N ALA A 95 -0.71 8.18 -7.36
CA ALA A 95 -1.81 9.09 -7.61
C ALA A 95 -2.13 9.25 -9.10
N LEU A 96 -1.12 9.21 -9.98
CA LEU A 96 -1.33 9.17 -11.43
C LEU A 96 -2.02 7.87 -11.90
N ASN A 97 -1.95 6.77 -11.15
CA ASN A 97 -2.60 5.53 -11.53
C ASN A 97 -3.97 5.32 -10.88
N MET A 98 -4.31 6.09 -9.84
CA MET A 98 -5.61 5.99 -9.15
C MET A 98 -6.83 6.06 -10.08
N PRO A 99 -6.86 6.84 -11.17
CA PRO A 99 -7.99 6.83 -12.10
C PRO A 99 -8.25 5.47 -12.74
N LYS A 100 -7.21 4.73 -13.11
CA LYS A 100 -7.34 3.37 -13.67
C LYS A 100 -8.03 2.41 -12.71
N LEU A 101 -7.80 2.56 -11.40
CA LEU A 101 -8.52 1.77 -10.40
C LEU A 101 -10.01 2.13 -10.38
N ILE A 102 -10.35 3.42 -10.39
CA ILE A 102 -11.75 3.86 -10.39
C ILE A 102 -12.47 3.36 -11.63
N HIS A 103 -11.88 3.57 -12.82
CA HIS A 103 -12.42 3.02 -14.07
C HIS A 103 -12.60 1.50 -13.98
N GLY A 104 -11.59 0.76 -13.48
CA GLY A 104 -11.68 -0.69 -13.30
C GLY A 104 -12.81 -1.14 -12.37
N ILE A 105 -13.14 -0.35 -11.34
CA ILE A 105 -14.25 -0.63 -10.41
C ILE A 105 -15.61 -0.28 -11.03
N GLU A 106 -15.70 0.86 -11.72
CA GLU A 106 -16.94 1.33 -12.35
C GLU A 106 -17.34 0.46 -13.56
N ASP A 107 -16.36 -0.08 -14.28
CA ASP A 107 -16.53 -0.94 -15.45
C ASP A 107 -16.82 -2.42 -15.09
N LEU A 108 -16.86 -2.79 -13.80
CA LEU A 108 -17.14 -4.16 -13.37
C LEU A 108 -18.48 -4.66 -13.94
N THR A 109 -18.45 -5.82 -14.61
CA THR A 109 -19.63 -6.52 -15.14
C THR A 109 -19.81 -7.90 -14.53
N ASP A 110 -21.04 -8.30 -14.23
CA ASP A 110 -21.35 -9.67 -13.82
C ASP A 110 -21.09 -10.71 -14.94
N ALA A 111 -21.25 -12.00 -14.62
CA ALA A 111 -21.05 -13.10 -15.57
C ALA A 111 -21.94 -13.02 -16.82
N ASP A 112 -23.05 -12.28 -16.76
CA ASP A 112 -23.97 -12.04 -17.87
C ASP A 112 -23.62 -10.76 -18.67
N GLY A 113 -22.57 -10.03 -18.26
CA GLY A 113 -22.10 -8.79 -18.87
C GLY A 113 -22.89 -7.54 -18.45
N ASN A 114 -23.66 -7.59 -17.36
CA ASN A 114 -24.37 -6.43 -16.84
C ASN A 114 -23.50 -5.65 -15.84
N PRO A 115 -23.54 -4.31 -15.82
CA PRO A 115 -22.80 -3.52 -14.84
C PRO A 115 -23.21 -3.86 -13.40
N VAL A 116 -22.22 -4.16 -12.56
CA VAL A 116 -22.41 -4.52 -11.14
C VAL A 116 -22.88 -3.30 -10.32
N GLN A 117 -22.44 -2.10 -10.68
CA GLN A 117 -22.67 -0.85 -9.92
C GLN A 117 -22.35 -1.02 -8.43
N PRO A 118 -21.06 -1.24 -8.09
CA PRO A 118 -20.66 -1.48 -6.72
C PRO A 118 -20.96 -0.28 -5.82
N ASN A 119 -21.13 -0.55 -4.53
CA ASN A 119 -21.20 0.42 -3.46
C ASN A 119 -19.85 0.41 -2.73
N VAL A 120 -19.08 1.47 -2.92
CA VAL A 120 -17.64 1.49 -2.62
C VAL A 120 -17.34 2.52 -1.56
N HIS A 121 -16.56 2.13 -0.54
CA HIS A 121 -15.90 3.04 0.38
C HIS A 121 -14.38 2.98 0.16
N ILE A 122 -13.72 4.13 0.00
CA ILE A 122 -12.25 4.20 -0.11
C ILE A 122 -11.69 5.06 1.02
N MET A 123 -10.93 4.43 1.91
CA MET A 123 -10.23 5.07 3.01
C MET A 123 -8.73 5.10 2.73
N VAL A 124 -8.10 6.24 3.03
CA VAL A 124 -6.65 6.41 2.94
C VAL A 124 -6.08 6.79 4.30
N THR A 125 -5.03 6.10 4.73
CA THR A 125 -4.24 6.39 5.94
C THR A 125 -2.75 6.19 5.65
N THR A 126 -1.91 6.30 6.67
CA THR A 126 -0.45 6.22 6.53
C THR A 126 0.17 5.03 7.28
N THR A 127 1.43 4.73 6.99
CA THR A 127 2.24 3.79 7.77
C THR A 127 2.70 4.36 9.13
N ASP A 128 2.45 5.65 9.40
CA ASP A 128 2.86 6.32 10.64
C ASP A 128 1.92 5.97 11.81
N ALA A 129 2.24 4.89 12.52
CA ALA A 129 1.60 4.50 13.78
C ALA A 129 2.29 5.06 15.03
N GLY A 130 3.37 5.83 14.86
CA GLY A 130 4.14 6.44 15.93
C GLY A 130 5.33 5.59 16.40
N ASN A 131 6.41 6.29 16.75
CA ASN A 131 7.62 5.67 17.30
C ASN A 131 8.36 6.66 18.21
N VAL A 132 8.83 6.18 19.36
CA VAL A 132 9.56 7.00 20.35
C VAL A 132 10.80 7.70 19.79
N LEU A 133 11.38 7.17 18.71
CA LEU A 133 12.53 7.78 18.04
C LEU A 133 12.15 8.95 17.12
N CYS A 134 10.91 8.99 16.63
CA CYS A 134 10.39 10.04 15.77
C CYS A 134 9.73 11.18 16.55
N ASP A 135 9.22 10.92 17.76
CA ASP A 135 8.56 11.92 18.63
C ASP A 135 9.26 13.29 18.70
N PRO A 136 10.61 13.38 18.83
CA PRO A 136 11.28 14.67 18.94
C PRO A 136 11.35 15.48 17.63
N PHE A 137 11.08 14.84 16.49
CA PHE A 137 11.28 15.40 15.15
C PHE A 137 9.98 15.84 14.47
N TYR A 138 8.82 15.40 14.98
CA TYR A 138 7.55 15.90 14.47
C TYR A 138 7.40 17.41 14.64
N ALA A 139 6.76 18.03 13.65
CA ALA A 139 6.37 19.43 13.72
C ALA A 139 5.41 19.67 14.91
N PRO A 140 5.40 20.86 15.52
CA PRO A 140 4.45 21.17 16.59
C PRO A 140 3.00 20.96 16.16
N GLY A 141 2.29 20.05 16.84
CA GLY A 141 0.89 19.72 16.53
C GLY A 141 0.70 18.57 15.54
N ARG A 142 1.78 18.02 14.98
CA ARG A 142 1.78 16.78 14.21
C ARG A 142 1.79 15.58 15.17
N SER A 143 0.94 14.60 14.92
CA SER A 143 0.85 13.34 15.66
C SER A 143 0.60 12.21 14.66
N PRO A 144 1.16 11.01 14.87
CA PRO A 144 0.92 9.84 14.02
C PRO A 144 -0.57 9.63 13.68
N GLU A 145 -0.88 9.14 12.48
CA GLU A 145 -2.25 8.80 12.09
C GLU A 145 -2.76 7.60 12.87
N SER A 146 -1.92 6.59 13.09
CA SER A 146 -2.28 5.37 13.80
C SER A 146 -3.56 4.74 13.24
N GLY A 147 -3.63 4.61 11.90
CA GLY A 147 -4.80 4.09 11.17
C GLY A 147 -5.96 5.07 10.97
N THR A 148 -5.87 6.30 11.48
CA THR A 148 -6.90 7.32 11.28
C THR A 148 -6.98 7.74 9.81
N PRO A 149 -8.20 7.85 9.22
CA PRO A 149 -8.36 8.33 7.86
C PRO A 149 -7.88 9.76 7.67
N ILE A 150 -7.24 10.02 6.54
CA ILE A 150 -7.00 11.37 6.05
C ILE A 150 -7.73 11.55 4.72
N SER A 151 -8.86 12.23 4.78
CA SER A 151 -9.70 12.53 3.62
C SER A 151 -9.53 13.95 3.09
N SER A 152 -8.71 14.80 3.73
CA SER A 152 -8.43 16.14 3.23
C SER A 152 -7.60 16.09 1.94
N ALA A 153 -7.91 16.97 0.99
CA ALA A 153 -7.10 17.17 -0.20
C ALA A 153 -5.62 17.40 0.17
N CYS A 154 -4.69 16.80 -0.56
CA CYS A 154 -3.26 16.97 -0.32
C CYS A 154 -2.82 18.45 -0.37
N THR A 155 -3.50 19.29 -1.17
CA THR A 155 -3.21 20.73 -1.29
C THR A 155 -3.53 21.53 -0.04
N ASP A 156 -4.42 21.02 0.83
CA ASP A 156 -4.75 21.65 2.10
C ASP A 156 -3.73 21.35 3.20
N ARG A 157 -2.76 20.48 2.90
CA ARG A 157 -1.73 19.97 3.82
C ARG A 157 -0.34 19.93 3.19
N LEU A 158 -0.04 20.86 2.28
CA LEU A 158 1.25 20.91 1.56
C LEU A 158 2.47 20.97 2.49
N GLU A 159 2.30 21.51 3.70
CA GLU A 159 3.36 21.50 4.71
C GLU A 159 3.83 20.09 5.10
N ARG A 160 2.99 19.06 4.88
CA ARG A 160 3.34 17.65 5.10
C ARG A 160 4.23 17.07 4.00
N PHE A 161 4.42 17.77 2.88
CA PHE A 161 5.32 17.34 1.80
C PHE A 161 6.76 17.84 2.01
N THR A 162 7.12 18.13 3.26
CA THR A 162 8.48 18.41 3.69
C THR A 162 8.87 17.37 4.74
N SER A 163 9.91 16.58 4.46
CA SER A 163 10.29 15.48 5.35
C SER A 163 10.88 15.96 6.68
N ILE A 164 10.83 15.07 7.68
CA ILE A 164 11.48 15.25 8.98
C ILE A 164 13.00 15.02 8.92
N SER A 165 13.54 14.65 7.75
CA SER A 165 14.95 14.38 7.52
C SER A 165 15.81 15.65 7.57
N MET A 166 17.12 15.49 7.69
CA MET A 166 18.06 16.61 7.78
C MET A 166 19.24 16.41 6.81
N PRO A 167 19.32 17.17 5.70
CA PRO A 167 18.40 18.23 5.29
C PRO A 167 16.99 17.72 4.93
N PRO A 168 15.95 18.56 5.02
CA PRO A 168 14.61 18.17 4.63
C PRO A 168 14.52 18.05 3.11
N VAL A 169 13.79 17.04 2.65
CA VAL A 169 13.37 16.89 1.26
C VAL A 169 11.97 17.48 1.11
N VAL A 170 11.71 18.07 -0.05
CA VAL A 170 10.45 18.73 -0.38
C VAL A 170 9.91 18.09 -1.64
N ALA A 171 8.70 17.52 -1.56
CA ALA A 171 8.06 16.77 -2.63
C ALA A 171 6.63 17.26 -2.92
N GLU A 172 6.36 18.56 -2.78
CA GLU A 172 5.02 19.14 -3.01
C GLU A 172 4.46 18.80 -4.40
N SER A 173 5.31 18.56 -5.40
CA SER A 173 4.92 18.14 -6.75
C SER A 173 4.13 16.84 -6.76
N ALA A 174 4.36 15.93 -5.81
CA ALA A 174 3.58 14.69 -5.69
C ALA A 174 2.08 14.98 -5.52
N CYS A 175 1.75 16.09 -4.86
CA CYS A 175 0.38 16.56 -4.72
C CYS A 175 -0.04 17.51 -5.85
N THR A 176 0.74 18.55 -6.11
CA THR A 176 0.29 19.66 -6.97
C THR A 176 0.17 19.29 -8.45
N THR A 177 0.81 18.20 -8.87
CA THR A 177 0.70 17.67 -10.24
C THR A 177 -0.70 17.10 -10.50
N VAL A 178 -1.22 16.30 -9.57
CA VAL A 178 -2.50 15.57 -9.71
C VAL A 178 -3.70 16.31 -9.11
N CYS A 179 -3.45 17.28 -8.22
CA CYS A 179 -4.48 18.01 -7.48
C CYS A 179 -4.36 19.52 -7.68
N PRO A 180 -4.75 20.07 -8.86
CA PRO A 180 -4.66 21.51 -9.12
C PRO A 180 -5.64 22.35 -8.30
N SER A 181 -6.74 21.73 -7.85
CA SER A 181 -7.72 22.32 -6.93
C SER A 181 -8.08 21.30 -5.87
N ALA A 182 -8.23 21.76 -4.61
CA ALA A 182 -8.57 20.89 -3.50
C ALA A 182 -9.89 20.15 -3.72
N LEU A 183 -9.83 18.81 -3.78
CA LEU A 183 -10.97 17.91 -3.81
C LEU A 183 -10.86 16.91 -2.64
N ALA A 184 -11.97 16.75 -1.93
CA ALA A 184 -12.09 15.89 -0.77
C ALA A 184 -13.55 15.46 -0.60
N PRO A 185 -13.81 14.24 -0.12
CA PRO A 185 -15.16 13.79 0.17
C PRO A 185 -15.77 14.52 1.37
N ASP A 186 -17.11 14.57 1.44
CA ASP A 186 -17.85 14.96 2.65
C ASP A 186 -17.89 13.78 3.63
N GLY A 187 -16.78 13.57 4.33
CA GLY A 187 -16.65 12.48 5.30
C GLY A 187 -15.21 12.00 5.52
N PRO A 188 -15.04 10.92 6.30
CA PRO A 188 -13.73 10.34 6.56
C PRO A 188 -13.20 9.44 5.42
N PHE A 189 -14.03 9.11 4.43
CA PHE A 189 -13.66 8.28 3.28
C PHE A 189 -14.49 8.68 2.05
N ILE A 190 -14.01 8.32 0.86
CA ILE A 190 -14.74 8.49 -0.39
C ILE A 190 -15.82 7.41 -0.46
N GLU A 191 -17.04 7.79 -0.81
CA GLU A 191 -18.19 6.89 -0.99
C GLU A 191 -18.80 7.14 -2.37
N PHE A 192 -19.07 6.05 -3.10
CA PHE A 192 -19.85 6.12 -4.34
C PHE A 192 -20.63 4.83 -4.60
N SER A 193 -21.78 4.99 -5.24
CA SER A 193 -22.67 3.90 -5.63
C SER A 193 -23.66 4.36 -6.70
N ALA A 194 -24.54 3.47 -7.16
CA ALA A 194 -25.69 3.85 -8.00
C ALA A 194 -26.62 4.90 -7.37
N ALA A 195 -26.58 5.11 -6.05
CA ALA A 195 -27.38 6.10 -5.36
C ALA A 195 -26.76 7.52 -5.40
N GLY A 196 -25.49 7.63 -5.79
CA GLY A 196 -24.69 8.85 -5.77
C GLY A 196 -23.39 8.65 -5.00
N ASP A 197 -22.67 9.76 -4.84
CA ASP A 197 -21.37 9.87 -4.21
C ASP A 197 -21.33 10.99 -3.15
N ASN A 198 -20.22 11.06 -2.40
CA ASN A 198 -19.97 12.12 -1.43
C ASN A 198 -18.86 13.09 -1.86
N VAL A 199 -18.51 13.15 -3.14
CA VAL A 199 -17.42 14.00 -3.64
C VAL A 199 -17.95 15.29 -4.29
N PRO A 200 -17.12 16.34 -4.45
CA PRO A 200 -17.54 17.56 -5.11
C PRO A 200 -17.81 17.32 -6.60
N ASP A 201 -18.93 17.82 -7.12
CA ASP A 201 -19.24 17.80 -8.55
C ASP A 201 -18.26 18.70 -9.32
N VAL A 202 -17.43 18.09 -10.16
CA VAL A 202 -16.45 18.74 -11.02
C VAL A 202 -16.51 18.18 -12.44
N PRO A 203 -16.17 18.98 -13.47
CA PRO A 203 -16.04 18.46 -14.82
C PRO A 203 -14.97 17.36 -14.90
N PRO A 204 -15.18 16.30 -15.70
CA PRO A 204 -14.13 15.34 -15.99
C PRO A 204 -12.92 16.01 -16.63
N VAL A 205 -11.72 15.56 -16.25
CA VAL A 205 -10.45 15.99 -16.83
C VAL A 205 -9.47 14.83 -16.79
N ASP A 206 -8.67 14.68 -17.83
CA ASP A 206 -7.55 13.74 -17.89
C ASP A 206 -6.40 14.22 -16.96
N ILE A 207 -6.28 13.61 -15.77
CA ILE A 207 -5.25 13.97 -14.77
C ILE A 207 -3.97 13.14 -14.92
N ASP A 208 -4.03 11.96 -15.53
CA ASP A 208 -2.89 11.06 -15.71
C ASP A 208 -2.25 11.16 -17.10
N GLY A 209 -2.89 11.87 -18.02
CA GLY A 209 -2.42 12.14 -19.38
C GLY A 209 -2.61 10.97 -20.34
N ASP A 210 -3.46 9.99 -20.02
CA ASP A 210 -3.66 8.80 -20.83
C ASP A 210 -4.66 9.02 -22.01
N GLY A 211 -5.30 10.19 -22.06
CA GLY A 211 -6.28 10.58 -23.07
C GLY A 211 -7.72 10.20 -22.74
N VAL A 212 -8.00 9.69 -21.55
CA VAL A 212 -9.33 9.42 -21.00
C VAL A 212 -9.65 10.47 -19.94
N ASP A 213 -10.84 11.07 -20.01
CA ASP A 213 -11.26 12.04 -19.00
C ASP A 213 -11.61 11.32 -17.68
N ASP A 214 -10.98 11.74 -16.58
CA ASP A 214 -11.22 11.18 -15.25
C ASP A 214 -12.36 11.90 -14.54
N ASP A 215 -13.28 11.12 -13.96
CA ASP A 215 -14.47 11.64 -13.30
C ASP A 215 -14.17 12.31 -11.93
N ALA A 216 -15.21 12.79 -11.25
CA ALA A 216 -15.05 13.47 -9.97
C ALA A 216 -14.50 12.54 -8.87
N ILE A 217 -14.79 11.24 -8.92
CA ILE A 217 -14.34 10.25 -7.95
C ILE A 217 -12.85 9.98 -8.15
N ALA A 218 -12.42 9.73 -9.38
CA ALA A 218 -11.02 9.54 -9.77
C ALA A 218 -10.15 10.76 -9.43
N GLN A 219 -10.63 11.96 -9.76
CA GLN A 219 -9.95 13.21 -9.40
C GLN A 219 -9.86 13.38 -7.87
N THR A 220 -10.93 13.08 -7.13
CA THR A 220 -10.92 13.20 -5.66
C THR A 220 -9.98 12.19 -5.02
N LEU A 221 -9.98 10.94 -5.48
CA LEU A 221 -9.05 9.92 -4.99
C LEU A 221 -7.60 10.33 -5.24
N SER A 222 -7.28 10.86 -6.43
CA SER A 222 -5.94 11.35 -6.76
C SER A 222 -5.51 12.59 -5.96
N CYS A 223 -6.47 13.42 -5.53
CA CYS A 223 -6.24 14.51 -4.59
C CYS A 223 -6.05 14.04 -3.13
N VAL A 224 -6.75 12.99 -2.72
CA VAL A 224 -6.67 12.45 -1.35
C VAL A 224 -5.46 11.55 -1.19
N GLY A 225 -5.08 10.79 -2.23
CA GLY A 225 -4.05 9.76 -2.23
C GLY A 225 -2.71 10.22 -1.66
N PRO A 226 -2.05 11.25 -2.21
CA PRO A 226 -0.79 11.77 -1.68
C PRO A 226 -0.93 12.21 -0.21
N GLN A 227 -0.21 11.54 0.69
CA GLN A 227 -0.34 11.73 2.13
C GLN A 227 0.63 12.76 2.73
N GLY A 228 1.71 13.08 2.00
CA GLY A 228 2.86 13.82 2.51
C GLY A 228 4.05 12.89 2.75
N ILE A 229 5.19 13.47 3.13
CA ILE A 229 6.47 12.77 3.36
C ILE A 229 7.05 13.10 4.77
N ASP A 230 6.19 13.55 5.69
CA ASP A 230 6.52 13.99 7.06
C ASP A 230 6.34 12.91 8.14
N GLY A 231 6.14 11.67 7.73
CA GLY A 231 5.97 10.49 8.57
C GLY A 231 7.26 10.01 9.22
N CYS A 232 7.09 9.09 10.16
CA CYS A 232 8.21 8.43 10.83
C CYS A 232 8.92 7.45 9.91
N GLY A 233 10.27 7.51 9.88
CA GLY A 233 11.13 6.54 9.16
C GLY A 233 11.20 5.13 9.77
N TYR A 234 10.20 4.78 10.59
CA TYR A 234 10.01 3.48 11.24
C TYR A 234 8.56 3.09 11.00
N GLU A 235 8.31 2.62 9.79
CA GLU A 235 7.01 2.46 9.16
C GLU A 235 6.29 1.26 9.76
N SER A 236 5.02 1.41 10.13
CA SER A 236 4.23 0.33 10.75
C SER A 236 2.99 0.01 9.90
N PRO A 237 3.14 -0.42 8.63
CA PRO A 237 2.01 -0.68 7.74
C PRO A 237 1.02 -1.68 8.32
N LEU A 238 1.49 -2.76 8.97
CA LEU A 238 0.61 -3.79 9.51
C LEU A 238 -0.15 -3.32 10.76
N GLU A 239 0.50 -2.56 11.65
CA GLU A 239 -0.18 -1.96 12.80
C GLU A 239 -1.20 -0.91 12.36
N SER A 240 -0.84 -0.03 11.42
CA SER A 240 -1.77 0.96 10.85
C SER A 240 -2.97 0.30 10.20
N MET A 241 -2.79 -0.81 9.47
CA MET A 241 -3.88 -1.60 8.90
C MET A 241 -4.82 -2.11 10.00
N MET A 242 -4.29 -2.74 11.05
CA MET A 242 -5.12 -3.27 12.14
C MET A 242 -5.87 -2.17 12.89
N LEU A 243 -5.25 -1.01 13.13
CA LEU A 243 -5.87 0.14 13.80
C LEU A 243 -6.94 0.82 12.92
N ALA A 244 -6.70 0.91 11.62
CA ALA A 244 -7.66 1.42 10.64
C ALA A 244 -8.93 0.56 10.58
N LEU A 245 -8.79 -0.75 10.81
CA LEU A 245 -9.87 -1.73 10.77
C LEU A 245 -10.47 -2.04 12.15
N ASP A 246 -10.07 -1.33 13.21
CA ASP A 246 -10.64 -1.51 14.54
C ASP A 246 -12.14 -1.16 14.55
N ASP A 247 -13.00 -2.12 14.91
CA ASP A 247 -14.45 -1.92 15.08
C ASP A 247 -14.79 -0.83 16.11
N GLY A 248 -13.87 -0.55 17.03
CA GLY A 248 -13.99 0.52 18.02
C GLY A 248 -13.75 1.93 17.47
N ALA A 249 -13.16 2.06 16.28
CA ALA A 249 -12.83 3.33 15.68
C ALA A 249 -14.07 4.12 15.26
N SER A 250 -14.01 5.45 15.35
CA SER A 250 -15.19 6.28 15.08
C SER A 250 -15.69 6.15 13.63
N TRP A 251 -14.79 5.91 12.67
CA TRP A 251 -15.12 5.71 11.26
C TRP A 251 -15.67 4.31 10.95
N ASN A 252 -15.48 3.33 11.83
CA ASN A 252 -16.08 1.99 11.73
C ASN A 252 -17.36 1.86 12.58
N SER A 253 -17.92 2.99 13.03
CA SER A 253 -19.09 3.04 13.89
C SER A 253 -20.23 3.85 13.29
N GLY A 254 -21.45 3.64 13.79
CA GLY A 254 -22.62 4.40 13.37
C GLY A 254 -23.38 3.76 12.20
N THR A 255 -24.11 4.56 11.43
CA THR A 255 -24.99 4.09 10.35
C THR A 255 -24.31 4.02 8.99
N ASN A 256 -23.11 4.59 8.86
CA ASN A 256 -22.29 4.54 7.66
C ASN A 256 -20.83 4.27 8.03
N PRO A 257 -20.51 3.04 8.49
CA PRO A 257 -19.13 2.68 8.82
C PRO A 257 -18.31 2.49 7.54
N PHE A 258 -16.99 2.71 7.63
CA PHE A 258 -16.06 2.32 6.58
C PHE A 258 -16.10 0.81 6.40
N LEU A 259 -15.79 0.04 7.44
CA LEU A 259 -15.82 -1.42 7.42
C LEU A 259 -17.27 -1.96 7.51
N ARG A 260 -17.80 -2.44 6.39
CA ARG A 260 -19.18 -2.90 6.24
C ARG A 260 -19.24 -4.44 6.22
N THR A 261 -19.87 -4.99 7.25
CA THR A 261 -20.05 -6.43 7.46
C THR A 261 -20.51 -7.17 6.21
N GLY A 262 -19.82 -8.27 5.88
CA GLY A 262 -20.14 -9.17 4.78
C GLY A 262 -19.77 -8.68 3.39
N GLY A 263 -19.12 -7.52 3.28
CA GLY A 263 -18.55 -7.01 2.03
C GLY A 263 -17.18 -7.58 1.71
N LEU A 264 -16.63 -7.14 0.58
CA LEU A 264 -15.23 -7.30 0.22
C LEU A 264 -14.40 -6.22 0.90
N LEU A 265 -13.34 -6.60 1.61
CA LEU A 265 -12.30 -5.70 2.09
C LEU A 265 -11.04 -5.87 1.21
N ALA A 266 -10.65 -4.81 0.54
CA ALA A 266 -9.42 -4.73 -0.22
C ALA A 266 -8.40 -3.85 0.53
N VAL A 267 -7.26 -4.42 0.91
CA VAL A 267 -6.18 -3.70 1.61
C VAL A 267 -5.03 -3.45 0.64
N ALA A 268 -4.65 -2.20 0.42
CA ALA A 268 -3.49 -1.81 -0.37
C ALA A 268 -2.41 -1.21 0.53
N VAL A 269 -1.25 -1.86 0.62
CA VAL A 269 -0.07 -1.37 1.35
C VAL A 269 0.97 -0.89 0.34
N ILE A 270 1.40 0.36 0.49
CA ILE A 270 2.40 1.00 -0.38
C ILE A 270 3.53 1.50 0.50
N THR A 271 4.70 0.86 0.44
CA THR A 271 5.88 1.20 1.27
C THR A 271 7.17 0.68 0.67
N ASP A 272 8.24 1.46 0.74
CA ASP A 272 9.60 1.08 0.35
C ASP A 272 10.39 0.46 1.51
N GLU A 273 9.79 0.34 2.69
CA GLU A 273 10.47 -0.04 3.93
C GLU A 273 9.95 -1.33 4.59
N ALA A 274 10.70 -1.79 5.59
CA ALA A 274 10.36 -2.96 6.38
C ALA A 274 9.35 -2.62 7.47
N ASP A 275 8.35 -3.50 7.66
CA ASP A 275 7.37 -3.35 8.73
C ASP A 275 8.05 -3.28 10.12
N CYS A 276 7.81 -2.17 10.79
CA CYS A 276 8.30 -1.80 12.10
C CYS A 276 7.18 -1.73 13.15
N SER A 277 6.19 -2.62 13.03
CA SER A 277 5.05 -2.67 13.96
C SER A 277 5.46 -3.16 15.36
N VAL A 278 6.00 -2.22 16.14
CA VAL A 278 6.56 -2.42 17.49
C VAL A 278 5.45 -2.40 18.53
N VAL A 279 5.43 -3.42 19.41
CA VAL A 279 4.49 -3.49 20.54
C VAL A 279 5.10 -2.90 21.82
N ASP A 280 6.42 -3.05 21.99
CA ASP A 280 7.17 -2.55 23.14
C ASP A 280 8.33 -1.67 22.66
N ASP A 281 8.20 -0.36 22.89
CA ASP A 281 9.18 0.65 22.50
C ASP A 281 10.61 0.39 23.01
N THR A 282 10.78 -0.48 24.02
CA THR A 282 12.12 -0.86 24.49
C THR A 282 12.94 -1.56 23.41
N VAL A 283 12.31 -2.17 22.40
CA VAL A 283 12.99 -2.70 21.21
C VAL A 283 13.77 -1.60 20.49
N MET A 284 13.23 -0.37 20.42
CA MET A 284 13.89 0.77 19.77
C MET A 284 15.14 1.26 20.50
N MET A 285 15.41 0.71 21.67
CA MET A 285 16.58 1.01 22.52
C MET A 285 17.43 -0.24 22.80
N ASP A 286 17.15 -1.37 22.13
CA ASP A 286 17.89 -2.60 22.31
C ASP A 286 19.07 -2.71 21.35
N ASP A 287 20.27 -2.42 21.88
CA ASP A 287 21.54 -2.54 21.16
C ASP A 287 21.76 -3.93 20.50
N SER A 288 21.06 -4.99 20.92
CA SER A 288 21.23 -6.34 20.35
C SER A 288 20.58 -6.54 18.97
N VAL A 289 19.76 -5.59 18.52
CA VAL A 289 19.16 -5.56 17.16
C VAL A 289 19.54 -4.33 16.36
N MET A 290 20.36 -3.45 16.92
CA MET A 290 20.91 -2.31 16.19
C MET A 290 22.15 -2.73 15.40
N GLU A 291 22.27 -2.18 14.19
CA GLU A 291 23.52 -2.26 13.45
C GLU A 291 24.59 -1.35 14.05
N LEU A 292 25.86 -1.71 13.81
CA LEU A 292 26.98 -0.89 14.23
C LEU A 292 27.29 0.17 13.19
N HIS A 293 27.35 1.43 13.61
CA HIS A 293 27.77 2.50 12.73
C HIS A 293 29.22 2.26 12.25
N PRO A 294 29.50 2.21 10.93
CA PRO A 294 30.78 1.74 10.39
C PRO A 294 31.99 2.52 10.89
N GLU A 295 31.87 3.84 11.03
CA GLU A 295 32.99 4.66 11.52
C GLU A 295 33.23 4.60 13.04
N THR A 296 32.17 4.47 13.83
CA THR A 296 32.26 4.60 15.30
C THR A 296 32.25 3.26 16.02
N GLY A 297 31.77 2.20 15.35
CA GLY A 297 31.55 0.88 15.92
C GLY A 297 30.53 0.87 17.06
N MET A 298 29.67 1.89 17.14
CA MET A 298 28.64 2.01 18.18
C MET A 298 27.27 1.60 17.61
N PRO A 299 26.46 0.86 18.39
CA PRO A 299 25.06 0.63 18.04
C PRO A 299 24.32 1.96 18.09
N VAL A 300 23.56 2.24 17.03
CA VAL A 300 22.72 3.43 16.90
C VAL A 300 21.44 2.98 16.20
N PRO A 301 20.25 3.42 16.66
CA PRO A 301 19.02 3.02 16.01
C PRO A 301 18.92 3.65 14.61
N THR A 302 18.60 2.79 13.66
CA THR A 302 18.30 3.06 12.25
C THR A 302 17.16 2.12 11.83
N SER A 303 16.59 2.31 10.65
CA SER A 303 15.52 1.45 10.11
C SER A 303 15.89 -0.04 10.08
N ALA A 304 17.20 -0.36 10.02
CA ALA A 304 17.75 -1.70 10.19
C ALA A 304 17.21 -2.46 11.42
N ILE A 305 16.85 -1.74 12.48
CA ILE A 305 16.31 -2.36 13.68
C ILE A 305 14.99 -3.10 13.42
N CYS A 306 14.17 -2.61 12.49
CA CYS A 306 12.88 -3.21 12.15
C CYS A 306 13.09 -4.55 11.45
N TRP A 307 14.03 -4.59 10.51
CA TRP A 307 14.49 -5.84 9.88
C TRP A 307 15.05 -6.81 10.92
N ASN A 308 16.06 -6.38 11.69
CA ASN A 308 16.78 -7.22 12.66
C ASN A 308 15.90 -7.73 13.81
N ALA A 309 14.88 -6.96 14.20
CA ALA A 309 13.92 -7.37 15.23
C ALA A 309 12.78 -8.24 14.68
N GLY A 310 12.46 -8.10 13.40
CA GLY A 310 11.26 -8.62 12.78
C GLY A 310 11.45 -9.82 11.86
N VAL A 311 12.68 -10.11 11.42
CA VAL A 311 12.99 -11.14 10.42
C VAL A 311 14.14 -12.04 10.89
N THR A 312 14.04 -13.33 10.57
CA THR A 312 15.12 -14.31 10.73
C THR A 312 15.37 -15.00 9.40
N CYS A 313 16.64 -15.30 9.09
CA CYS A 313 17.03 -15.98 7.86
C CYS A 313 18.14 -17.01 8.13
N ASP A 314 18.26 -18.00 7.24
CA ASP A 314 19.41 -18.89 7.14
C ASP A 314 20.51 -18.24 6.29
N GLY A 315 21.67 -17.95 6.88
CA GLY A 315 22.81 -17.39 6.16
C GLY A 315 23.52 -16.26 6.92
N PRO A 316 24.25 -15.38 6.21
CA PRO A 316 24.42 -15.38 4.75
C PRO A 316 25.37 -16.48 4.26
N ASP A 317 25.35 -16.76 2.96
CA ASP A 317 26.33 -17.60 2.28
C ASP A 317 27.64 -16.84 1.97
N GLY A 318 28.53 -17.42 1.14
CA GLY A 318 29.80 -16.80 0.80
C GLY A 318 29.69 -15.51 -0.06
N ASN A 319 28.51 -15.23 -0.62
CA ASN A 319 28.21 -14.07 -1.45
C ASN A 319 27.36 -13.03 -0.71
N GLY A 320 27.03 -13.25 0.57
CA GLY A 320 26.15 -12.36 1.32
C GLY A 320 24.66 -12.63 1.10
N GLU A 321 24.28 -13.75 0.48
CA GLU A 321 22.87 -14.09 0.23
C GLU A 321 22.28 -14.93 1.37
N TYR A 322 21.05 -14.63 1.74
CA TYR A 322 20.28 -15.32 2.77
C TYR A 322 19.19 -16.17 2.13
N SER A 323 18.80 -17.23 2.83
CA SER A 323 17.72 -18.13 2.44
C SER A 323 16.73 -18.31 3.58
N ASN A 324 15.52 -18.82 3.29
CA ASN A 324 14.49 -19.11 4.29
C ASN A 324 14.22 -17.92 5.24
N CYS A 325 14.19 -16.70 4.71
CA CYS A 325 13.83 -15.53 5.47
C CYS A 325 12.34 -15.58 5.83
N SER A 326 12.04 -15.46 7.13
CA SER A 326 10.67 -15.44 7.64
C SER A 326 10.53 -14.46 8.79
N SER A 327 9.30 -14.03 9.09
CA SER A 327 9.05 -13.18 10.25
C SER A 327 9.41 -13.88 11.57
N MET A 328 9.75 -13.08 12.57
CA MET A 328 9.91 -13.52 13.96
C MET A 328 9.07 -12.66 14.91
N GLY A 329 8.37 -13.30 15.85
CA GLY A 329 7.36 -12.65 16.71
C GLY A 329 7.82 -12.27 18.12
N SER A 330 9.13 -12.20 18.41
CA SER A 330 9.59 -11.97 19.79
C SER A 330 9.84 -10.51 20.16
N ARG A 331 9.86 -9.59 19.19
CA ARG A 331 10.23 -8.17 19.39
C ARG A 331 9.22 -7.23 18.73
N LEU A 332 8.87 -7.50 17.47
CA LEU A 332 7.73 -6.87 16.80
C LEU A 332 6.46 -7.71 17.04
N ARG A 333 5.28 -7.12 16.76
CA ARG A 333 4.03 -7.89 16.82
C ARG A 333 4.14 -9.14 15.92
N PRO A 334 3.79 -10.34 16.39
CA PRO A 334 3.76 -11.53 15.54
C PRO A 334 2.85 -11.32 14.33
N VAL A 335 3.30 -11.69 13.12
CA VAL A 335 2.47 -11.56 11.90
C VAL A 335 1.19 -12.39 11.98
N GLN A 336 1.22 -13.49 12.74
CA GLN A 336 0.04 -14.33 12.97
C GLN A 336 -1.11 -13.55 13.62
N GLU A 337 -0.83 -12.52 14.43
CA GLU A 337 -1.91 -11.70 15.00
C GLU A 337 -2.64 -10.90 13.90
N TYR A 338 -1.93 -10.42 12.88
CA TYR A 338 -2.54 -9.73 11.73
C TYR A 338 -3.29 -10.71 10.82
N ILE A 339 -2.73 -11.89 10.59
CA ILE A 339 -3.37 -12.96 9.80
C ILE A 339 -4.68 -13.39 10.48
N ASP A 340 -4.63 -13.73 11.76
CA ASP A 340 -5.79 -14.13 12.56
C ASP A 340 -6.84 -13.02 12.61
N PHE A 341 -6.40 -11.76 12.70
CA PHE A 341 -7.28 -10.60 12.64
C PHE A 341 -8.02 -10.52 11.30
N LEU A 342 -7.31 -10.49 10.17
CA LEU A 342 -7.91 -10.36 8.85
C LEU A 342 -8.81 -11.56 8.50
N GLN A 343 -8.37 -12.79 8.78
CA GLN A 343 -9.15 -14.00 8.53
C GLN A 343 -10.35 -14.15 9.49
N GLY A 344 -10.31 -13.48 10.64
CA GLY A 344 -11.40 -13.44 11.61
C GLY A 344 -12.48 -12.41 11.31
N LEU A 345 -12.26 -11.51 10.35
CA LEU A 345 -13.26 -10.54 9.90
C LEU A 345 -14.39 -11.26 9.16
N ASP A 346 -15.62 -10.78 9.34
CA ASP A 346 -16.80 -11.23 8.55
C ASP A 346 -16.79 -10.57 7.16
N HIS A 347 -15.68 -10.71 6.43
CA HIS A 347 -15.41 -10.10 5.13
C HIS A 347 -14.59 -11.06 4.27
N ARG A 348 -14.75 -10.98 2.95
CA ARG A 348 -13.74 -11.52 2.03
C ARG A 348 -12.59 -10.51 1.99
N VAL A 349 -11.38 -10.92 2.35
CA VAL A 349 -10.22 -10.03 2.39
C VAL A 349 -9.28 -10.34 1.22
N VAL A 350 -8.93 -9.30 0.46
CA VAL A 350 -7.87 -9.34 -0.56
C VAL A 350 -6.83 -8.25 -0.26
N MET A 351 -5.59 -8.46 -0.69
CA MET A 351 -4.48 -7.56 -0.40
C MET A 351 -3.61 -7.29 -1.62
N LEU A 352 -3.26 -6.03 -1.82
CA LEU A 352 -2.24 -5.56 -2.74
C LEU A 352 -1.05 -5.03 -1.93
N GLY A 353 0.16 -5.49 -2.22
CA GLY A 353 1.40 -4.85 -1.78
C GLY A 353 2.11 -4.20 -2.95
N ILE A 354 2.32 -2.88 -2.91
CA ILE A 354 3.30 -2.19 -3.77
C ILE A 354 4.52 -1.93 -2.89
N VAL A 355 5.52 -2.79 -3.01
CA VAL A 355 6.56 -2.96 -1.97
C VAL A 355 7.93 -3.25 -2.57
N GLY A 356 8.98 -3.31 -1.74
CA GLY A 356 10.36 -3.54 -2.16
C GLY A 356 10.67 -4.93 -2.71
N ILE A 357 10.12 -5.25 -3.89
CA ILE A 357 10.39 -6.46 -4.67
C ILE A 357 10.85 -6.08 -6.08
N PRO A 358 11.64 -6.92 -6.77
CA PRO A 358 12.05 -6.64 -8.15
C PRO A 358 10.85 -6.43 -9.09
N PRO A 359 11.04 -5.76 -10.24
CA PRO A 359 9.97 -5.60 -11.22
C PRO A 359 9.35 -6.95 -11.65
N VAL A 360 8.04 -6.97 -11.82
CA VAL A 360 7.31 -8.13 -12.34
C VAL A 360 7.53 -8.20 -13.85
N THR A 361 7.93 -9.37 -14.35
CA THR A 361 8.33 -9.55 -15.77
C THR A 361 7.31 -10.33 -16.60
N ALA A 362 6.39 -11.05 -15.94
CA ALA A 362 5.28 -11.72 -16.60
C ALA A 362 4.08 -11.84 -15.65
N ARG A 363 2.87 -11.91 -16.23
CA ARG A 363 1.58 -11.92 -15.52
C ARG A 363 0.63 -12.92 -16.15
N ASN A 364 -0.40 -13.31 -15.41
CA ASN A 364 -1.54 -14.01 -15.98
C ASN A 364 -2.30 -13.07 -16.94
N GLU A 365 -2.85 -13.62 -18.03
CA GLU A 365 -3.67 -12.86 -18.99
C GLU A 365 -5.10 -12.66 -18.48
N ASP A 366 -5.56 -13.53 -17.57
CA ASP A 366 -6.90 -13.47 -16.98
C ASP A 366 -6.82 -12.90 -15.54
N PRO A 367 -7.91 -12.28 -15.03
CA PRO A 367 -8.02 -11.89 -13.63
C PRO A 367 -7.61 -13.04 -12.68
N PRO A 368 -6.94 -12.73 -11.55
CA PRO A 368 -6.64 -11.40 -11.05
C PRO A 368 -5.34 -10.80 -11.63
N TYR A 369 -4.85 -11.25 -12.79
CA TYR A 369 -3.63 -10.73 -13.44
C TYR A 369 -2.36 -10.86 -12.58
N GLN A 370 -2.34 -11.87 -11.71
CA GLN A 370 -1.27 -12.07 -10.74
C GLN A 370 0.09 -12.26 -11.44
N PRO A 371 1.19 -11.82 -10.81
CA PRO A 371 2.54 -12.09 -11.29
C PRO A 371 2.79 -13.59 -11.52
N THR A 372 3.49 -13.93 -12.60
CA THR A 372 3.92 -15.31 -12.92
C THR A 372 5.44 -15.45 -13.12
N ALA A 373 6.17 -14.34 -13.22
CA ALA A 373 7.63 -14.27 -13.21
C ALA A 373 8.10 -12.86 -12.79
N GLY A 374 9.36 -12.72 -12.33
CA GLY A 374 9.82 -11.48 -11.70
C GLY A 374 9.21 -11.30 -10.31
N GLY A 375 9.17 -10.07 -9.81
CA GLY A 375 8.50 -9.79 -8.54
C GLY A 375 9.08 -10.61 -7.39
N VAL A 376 8.17 -11.14 -6.57
CA VAL A 376 8.46 -12.04 -5.45
C VAL A 376 9.30 -13.26 -5.87
N PHE A 377 9.16 -13.77 -7.10
CA PHE A 377 9.89 -14.96 -7.56
C PHE A 377 11.38 -14.70 -7.77
N ASP A 378 11.75 -13.46 -8.06
CA ASP A 378 13.14 -13.03 -8.29
C ASP A 378 13.70 -12.25 -7.09
N LEU A 379 12.94 -12.13 -5.99
CA LEU A 379 13.38 -11.45 -4.77
C LEU A 379 14.55 -12.20 -4.12
N VAL A 380 15.64 -11.49 -3.89
CA VAL A 380 16.84 -12.02 -3.22
C VAL A 380 17.09 -11.24 -1.93
N TYR A 381 17.18 -11.95 -0.82
CA TYR A 381 17.62 -11.39 0.45
C TYR A 381 19.14 -11.45 0.51
N ARG A 382 19.81 -10.30 0.58
CA ARG A 382 21.28 -10.25 0.60
C ARG A 382 21.79 -9.01 1.29
N ASP A 383 23.05 -9.03 1.72
CA ASP A 383 23.72 -7.82 2.20
C ASP A 383 23.85 -6.78 1.06
N TRP A 384 23.97 -5.51 1.43
CA TRP A 384 24.34 -4.44 0.49
C TRP A 384 25.71 -4.70 -0.13
N GLN A 385 25.89 -4.32 -1.39
CA GLN A 385 27.11 -4.58 -2.17
C GLN A 385 27.70 -3.30 -2.76
N ASP A 386 29.02 -3.15 -2.62
CA ASP A 386 29.80 -2.17 -3.38
C ASP A 386 30.16 -2.75 -4.77
N PRO A 387 30.42 -1.92 -5.79
CA PRO A 387 30.55 -0.46 -5.77
C PRO A 387 29.24 0.24 -6.18
N GLU A 388 29.36 1.36 -6.90
CA GLU A 388 28.25 2.04 -7.59
C GLU A 388 27.37 1.08 -8.41
N TYR A 389 26.06 1.28 -8.32
CA TYR A 389 25.06 0.63 -9.16
C TYR A 389 25.29 0.93 -10.65
N PRO A 390 25.11 -0.02 -11.60
CA PRO A 390 24.53 -1.37 -11.42
C PRO A 390 25.55 -2.47 -11.08
N ALA A 391 26.82 -2.11 -10.83
CA ALA A 391 27.82 -3.12 -10.46
C ALA A 391 27.72 -3.55 -8.99
N GLY A 392 27.19 -2.68 -8.13
CA GLY A 392 26.71 -2.98 -6.78
C GLY A 392 25.36 -2.32 -6.55
N ASP A 393 25.08 -1.88 -5.32
CA ASP A 393 23.78 -1.34 -4.91
C ASP A 393 23.78 0.16 -4.59
N ILE A 394 24.97 0.76 -4.54
CA ILE A 394 25.09 2.15 -4.10
C ILE A 394 24.71 3.08 -5.24
N LEU A 395 23.65 3.86 -5.05
CA LEU A 395 23.20 4.82 -6.05
C LEU A 395 24.34 5.80 -6.40
N PRO A 396 24.44 6.27 -7.66
CA PRO A 396 25.52 7.15 -8.10
C PRO A 396 25.72 8.40 -7.25
N ASP A 397 24.65 9.03 -6.80
CA ASP A 397 24.73 10.19 -5.90
C ASP A 397 25.30 9.81 -4.53
N ASP A 398 24.87 8.68 -3.97
CA ASP A 398 25.39 8.16 -2.70
C ASP A 398 26.86 7.78 -2.83
N TRP A 399 27.23 7.10 -3.92
CA TRP A 399 28.60 6.72 -4.22
C TRP A 399 29.50 7.94 -4.39
N ALA A 400 29.04 8.96 -5.11
CA ALA A 400 29.74 10.23 -5.25
C ALA A 400 29.94 10.97 -3.91
N ASN A 401 29.02 10.77 -2.96
CA ASN A 401 29.10 11.27 -1.60
C ASN A 401 29.90 10.35 -0.64
N GLY A 402 30.44 9.25 -1.14
CA GLY A 402 31.28 8.32 -0.37
C GLY A 402 30.51 7.40 0.55
N ILE A 403 29.20 7.22 0.31
CA ILE A 403 28.39 6.20 0.97
C ILE A 403 28.84 4.82 0.47
N THR A 404 28.92 3.85 1.38
CA THR A 404 29.35 2.48 1.10
C THR A 404 28.23 1.49 1.40
N ALA A 405 28.37 0.27 0.89
CA ALA A 405 27.52 -0.85 1.25
C ALA A 405 27.46 -1.09 2.77
N GLU A 406 28.58 -0.97 3.48
CA GLU A 406 28.61 -1.09 4.94
C GLU A 406 27.75 -0.01 5.63
N PHE A 407 27.72 1.21 5.07
CA PHE A 407 26.88 2.28 5.61
C PHE A 407 25.40 2.03 5.32
N LYS A 408 25.04 1.58 4.12
CA LYS A 408 23.66 1.21 3.79
C LYS A 408 23.17 0.01 4.59
N GLN A 409 24.02 -0.99 4.80
CA GLN A 409 23.76 -2.11 5.70
C GLN A 409 23.45 -1.62 7.11
N TYR A 410 24.22 -0.66 7.62
CA TYR A 410 23.94 -0.01 8.90
C TYR A 410 22.60 0.74 8.93
N GLN A 411 22.18 1.37 7.82
CA GLN A 411 20.92 2.10 7.74
C GLN A 411 19.70 1.18 7.69
N PHE A 412 19.75 0.10 6.90
CA PHE A 412 18.56 -0.67 6.53
C PHE A 412 18.60 -2.16 6.95
N GLY A 413 19.75 -2.69 7.36
CA GLY A 413 19.88 -4.04 7.90
C GLY A 413 19.84 -5.17 6.87
N ILE A 414 19.41 -4.89 5.65
CA ILE A 414 19.43 -5.81 4.51
C ILE A 414 19.55 -5.01 3.23
N GLY A 415 20.21 -5.59 2.22
CA GLY A 415 20.33 -5.06 0.87
C GLY A 415 18.97 -4.81 0.21
N PRO A 416 18.96 -4.04 -0.89
CA PRO A 416 17.72 -3.65 -1.54
C PRO A 416 16.99 -4.88 -2.09
N GLY A 417 15.67 -4.89 -1.91
CA GLY A 417 14.77 -5.82 -2.59
C GLY A 417 14.51 -5.40 -4.03
N CYS A 418 14.53 -4.09 -4.31
CA CYS A 418 14.56 -3.56 -5.66
C CYS A 418 15.37 -2.27 -5.76
N THR A 419 15.85 -2.01 -6.97
CA THR A 419 16.35 -0.72 -7.43
C THR A 419 15.74 -0.49 -8.80
N GLY A 420 15.04 0.63 -8.98
CA GLY A 420 14.37 0.98 -10.23
C GLY A 420 15.15 2.01 -11.04
N GLU A 421 15.00 1.92 -12.37
CA GLU A 421 15.47 2.92 -13.33
C GLU A 421 14.35 3.23 -14.34
N ASP A 422 14.29 4.48 -14.80
CA ASP A 422 13.48 4.89 -15.93
C ASP A 422 14.15 4.51 -17.27
N ASP A 423 13.42 4.68 -18.37
CA ASP A 423 13.92 4.38 -19.72
C ASP A 423 15.17 5.20 -20.14
N MET A 424 15.47 6.28 -19.41
CA MET A 424 16.61 7.17 -19.62
C MET A 424 17.77 6.87 -18.66
N GLY A 425 17.65 5.88 -17.78
CA GLY A 425 18.62 5.51 -16.75
C GLY A 425 18.63 6.46 -15.54
N GLY A 426 17.56 7.23 -15.32
CA GLY A 426 17.29 7.94 -14.08
C GLY A 426 16.77 6.98 -13.02
N PHE A 427 17.17 7.14 -11.76
CA PHE A 427 16.70 6.27 -10.67
C PHE A 427 15.27 6.61 -10.28
N THR A 428 14.47 5.58 -10.05
CA THR A 428 13.02 5.73 -9.79
C THR A 428 12.61 5.25 -8.40
N GLY A 429 13.55 4.67 -7.66
CA GLY A 429 13.34 4.19 -6.29
C GLY A 429 14.33 3.09 -5.90
N GLN A 430 14.51 2.91 -4.60
CA GLN A 430 15.23 1.78 -4.03
C GLN A 430 14.55 1.42 -2.71
N ALA A 431 14.18 0.15 -2.55
CA ALA A 431 13.35 -0.31 -1.45
C ALA A 431 13.87 -1.62 -0.85
N ILE A 432 13.55 -1.88 0.42
CA ILE A 432 13.98 -3.10 1.11
C ILE A 432 12.95 -4.23 1.09
N PRO A 433 13.38 -5.50 1.23
CA PRO A 433 12.49 -6.65 1.12
C PRO A 433 11.37 -6.69 2.18
N PRO A 434 10.10 -6.90 1.77
CA PRO A 434 8.92 -6.74 2.64
C PRO A 434 8.49 -8.05 3.32
N VAL A 435 9.40 -8.81 3.94
CA VAL A 435 9.14 -10.19 4.45
C VAL A 435 7.83 -10.32 5.23
N ARG A 436 7.59 -9.40 6.17
CA ARG A 436 6.43 -9.47 7.08
C ARG A 436 5.11 -9.15 6.36
N VAL A 437 5.10 -8.13 5.48
CA VAL A 437 3.94 -7.78 4.67
C VAL A 437 3.63 -8.89 3.67
N LYS A 438 4.68 -9.45 3.03
CA LYS A 438 4.58 -10.62 2.14
C LYS A 438 3.90 -11.80 2.82
N GLU A 439 4.35 -12.17 4.02
CA GLU A 439 3.75 -13.29 4.76
C GLU A 439 2.27 -13.07 5.10
N VAL A 440 1.89 -11.86 5.52
CA VAL A 440 0.48 -11.54 5.80
C VAL A 440 -0.36 -11.62 4.52
N CYS A 441 0.13 -11.05 3.42
CA CYS A 441 -0.55 -11.06 2.14
C CYS A 441 -0.74 -12.49 1.62
N GLU A 442 0.35 -13.27 1.50
CA GLU A 442 0.29 -14.63 0.96
C GLU A 442 -0.56 -15.58 1.81
N ALA A 443 -0.65 -15.35 3.13
CA ALA A 443 -1.52 -16.12 4.03
C ALA A 443 -3.03 -15.91 3.77
N LEU A 444 -3.42 -14.92 2.97
CA LEU A 444 -4.81 -14.75 2.54
C LEU A 444 -5.20 -15.66 1.37
N ASN A 445 -4.22 -16.17 0.60
CA ASN A 445 -4.50 -17.10 -0.49
C ASN A 445 -5.12 -18.40 0.06
N VAL A 446 -6.06 -18.96 -0.69
CA VAL A 446 -6.64 -20.27 -0.39
C VAL A 446 -5.85 -21.31 -1.19
N GLU A 447 -5.28 -22.29 -0.49
CA GLU A 447 -4.64 -23.44 -1.11
C GLU A 447 -5.67 -24.52 -1.44
N ASP A 448 -5.46 -25.24 -2.54
CA ASP A 448 -6.25 -26.42 -2.93
C ASP A 448 -6.22 -27.50 -1.83
N ASP A 449 -7.39 -28.01 -1.40
CA ASP A 449 -7.45 -29.15 -0.47
C ASP A 449 -7.20 -30.44 -1.25
N PRO A 450 -6.08 -31.15 -1.03
CA PRO A 450 -5.80 -32.39 -1.75
C PRO A 450 -6.81 -33.52 -1.47
N ASP A 451 -7.69 -33.38 -0.46
CA ASP A 451 -8.75 -34.32 -0.14
C ASP A 451 -10.08 -34.02 -0.87
N THR A 452 -10.20 -32.90 -1.57
CA THR A 452 -11.36 -32.56 -2.43
C THR A 452 -11.05 -32.83 -3.91
N PHE A 453 -12.06 -32.74 -4.78
CA PHE A 453 -11.91 -32.96 -6.23
C PHE A 453 -11.95 -31.65 -7.02
N GLU A 454 -12.47 -30.60 -6.41
CA GLU A 454 -12.62 -29.27 -7.01
C GLU A 454 -11.36 -28.50 -6.67
N ASP A 455 -10.85 -27.73 -7.63
CA ASP A 455 -9.71 -26.83 -7.37
C ASP A 455 -10.23 -25.65 -6.55
N GLU A 456 -9.84 -25.61 -5.28
CA GLU A 456 -10.26 -24.58 -4.32
C GLU A 456 -9.28 -23.41 -4.26
N THR A 457 -8.29 -23.38 -5.16
CA THR A 457 -7.27 -22.32 -5.17
C THR A 457 -7.89 -20.96 -5.42
N GLU A 458 -7.70 -20.02 -4.49
CA GLU A 458 -8.04 -18.62 -4.68
C GLU A 458 -6.84 -17.73 -4.41
N ILE A 459 -6.48 -16.91 -5.40
CA ILE A 459 -5.50 -15.85 -5.21
C ILE A 459 -6.21 -14.66 -4.58
N ARG A 460 -5.72 -14.25 -3.40
CA ARG A 460 -6.19 -13.08 -2.66
C ARG A 460 -5.09 -12.06 -2.39
N CYS A 461 -3.87 -12.35 -2.84
CA CYS A 461 -2.69 -11.51 -2.68
C CYS A 461 -2.05 -11.20 -4.04
N CYS A 462 -1.87 -9.92 -4.32
CA CYS A 462 -1.02 -9.41 -5.40
C CYS A 462 0.15 -8.63 -4.79
N MET A 463 1.36 -8.80 -5.34
CA MET A 463 2.52 -8.03 -4.92
C MET A 463 3.27 -7.49 -6.13
N GLU A 464 3.53 -6.18 -6.12
CA GLU A 464 4.21 -5.44 -7.17
C GLU A 464 5.39 -4.65 -6.63
N SER A 465 6.29 -4.30 -7.54
CA SER A 465 7.48 -3.49 -7.28
C SER A 465 7.09 -2.04 -7.03
N ILE A 466 7.47 -1.51 -5.86
CA ILE A 466 7.39 -0.07 -5.61
C ILE A 466 8.43 0.73 -6.40
N CYS A 467 9.49 0.08 -6.88
CA CYS A 467 10.52 0.72 -7.68
C CYS A 467 10.08 0.98 -9.13
N ASP A 468 8.89 0.55 -9.54
CA ASP A 468 8.34 0.80 -10.87
C ASP A 468 7.84 2.26 -11.00
N THR A 469 7.95 2.84 -12.20
CA THR A 469 7.42 4.19 -12.47
C THR A 469 5.93 4.21 -12.81
N ASP A 470 5.36 3.04 -13.05
CA ASP A 470 3.96 2.87 -13.42
C ASP A 470 3.33 1.77 -12.58
N PHE A 471 2.35 2.15 -11.76
CA PHE A 471 1.60 1.22 -10.91
C PHE A 471 0.31 0.72 -11.57
N SER A 472 0.12 0.96 -12.87
CA SER A 472 -1.04 0.49 -13.62
C SER A 472 -1.29 -1.00 -13.43
N ALA A 473 -0.23 -1.81 -13.47
CA ALA A 473 -0.34 -3.25 -13.33
C ALA A 473 -0.68 -3.69 -11.90
N ALA A 474 -0.25 -2.92 -10.88
CA ALA A 474 -0.64 -3.14 -9.48
C ALA A 474 -2.12 -2.91 -9.27
N LEU A 475 -2.63 -1.79 -9.77
CA LEU A 475 -4.03 -1.44 -9.65
C LEU A 475 -4.93 -2.32 -10.52
N GLN A 476 -4.42 -2.80 -11.66
CA GLN A 476 -5.10 -3.83 -12.46
C GLN A 476 -5.21 -5.16 -11.70
N CYS A 477 -4.14 -5.58 -11.01
CA CYS A 477 -4.17 -6.78 -10.18
C CYS A 477 -5.22 -6.65 -9.06
N LEU A 478 -5.25 -5.49 -8.39
CA LEU A 478 -6.25 -5.20 -7.37
C LEU A 478 -7.68 -5.17 -7.91
N ALA A 479 -7.90 -4.53 -9.06
CA ALA A 479 -9.21 -4.53 -9.73
C ALA A 479 -9.63 -5.96 -10.11
N GLY A 480 -8.71 -6.81 -10.57
CA GLY A 480 -8.97 -8.21 -10.86
C GLY A 480 -9.28 -9.05 -9.61
N LEU A 481 -8.61 -8.80 -8.48
CA LEU A 481 -8.94 -9.41 -7.19
C LEU A 481 -10.35 -9.03 -6.73
N ILE A 482 -10.74 -7.77 -6.96
CA ILE A 482 -12.09 -7.26 -6.68
C ILE A 482 -13.11 -7.94 -7.59
N GLU A 483 -12.85 -7.99 -8.90
CA GLU A 483 -13.69 -8.62 -9.92
C GLU A 483 -14.05 -10.07 -9.52
N GLN A 484 -13.03 -10.88 -9.23
CA GLN A 484 -13.22 -12.28 -8.83
C GLN A 484 -13.96 -12.46 -7.49
N SER A 485 -13.93 -11.45 -6.64
CA SER A 485 -14.56 -11.50 -5.32
C SER A 485 -16.03 -11.08 -5.36
N VAL A 486 -16.39 -10.24 -6.32
CA VAL A 486 -17.72 -9.66 -6.49
C VAL A 486 -18.58 -10.47 -7.46
N ILE A 487 -17.94 -11.15 -8.42
CA ILE A 487 -18.57 -11.94 -9.47
C ILE A 487 -18.25 -13.42 -9.20
N PRO A 488 -19.22 -14.24 -8.76
CA PRO A 488 -18.98 -15.66 -8.57
C PRO A 488 -18.54 -16.30 -9.89
N THR A 489 -17.42 -17.02 -9.88
CA THR A 489 -17.10 -17.98 -10.93
C THR A 489 -18.11 -19.14 -10.83
N GLU A 490 -18.76 -19.48 -11.96
CA GLU A 490 -19.74 -20.59 -12.04
C GLU A 490 -19.17 -21.97 -11.71
#